data_AF-A0A0C9SZE6-F1
#
_entry.id   AF-A0A0C9SZE6-F1
#
_cell.length_a   1.000
_cell.length_b   1.000
_cell.length_c   1.000
_cell.angle_alpha   90.00
_cell.angle_beta   90.00
_cell.angle_gamma   90.00
#
_symmetry.space_group_name_H-M   'P 1'
#
loop_
_entity.id
_entity.type
_entity.pdbx_description
1 polymer ?
#
loop_
_entity_poly.entity_id
_entity_poly.type
_entity_poly.pdbx_seq_one_letter_code
_entity_poly.pdbx_strand_id
1 'polypeptide(L)'
;HMGIHVLHAARGIIEDVPNPIIDLNPCGYCGGPSTGDCEPTIKEMAKGLTCTINCPRKETLQYGTATKGSNTNPCRNVPVICRLC
;
A
#
# COMPACT_ATOMS: atom_id res chain seq x y z
N HIS A 1 8.09 -1.60 0.13
CA HIS A 1 6.64 -1.30 0.28
C HIS A 1 6.24 -0.35 -0.84
N MET A 2 5.05 -0.50 -1.41
CA MET A 2 4.55 0.30 -2.55
C MET A 2 4.71 1.82 -2.40
N GLY A 3 4.62 2.34 -1.16
CA GLY A 3 4.77 3.77 -0.91
C GLY A 3 6.11 4.38 -1.37
N ILE A 4 7.21 3.63 -1.36
CA ILE A 4 8.50 4.17 -1.83
C ILE A 4 8.51 4.36 -3.35
N HIS A 5 7.98 3.39 -4.09
CA HIS A 5 7.85 3.46 -5.55
C HIS A 5 6.94 4.61 -5.98
N VAL A 6 5.81 4.78 -5.28
CA VAL A 6 4.89 5.90 -5.53
C VAL A 6 5.58 7.24 -5.27
N LEU A 7 6.35 7.35 -4.18
CA LEU A 7 7.10 8.56 -3.86
C LEU A 7 8.19 8.86 -4.90
N HIS A 8 8.91 7.83 -5.35
CA HIS A 8 9.94 7.97 -6.38
C HIS A 8 9.32 8.42 -7.71
N ALA A 9 8.26 7.78 -8.16
CA ALA A 9 7.52 8.18 -9.35
C ALA A 9 7.00 9.63 -9.26
N ALA A 10 6.41 10.01 -8.11
CA ALA A 10 5.94 11.38 -7.88
C ALA A 10 7.07 12.43 -7.89
N ARG A 11 8.31 12.03 -7.62
CA ARG A 11 9.52 12.87 -7.68
C ARG A 11 10.23 12.79 -9.04
N GLY A 12 9.71 12.02 -9.99
CA GLY A 12 10.35 11.80 -11.30
C GLY A 12 11.63 10.95 -11.20
N ILE A 13 11.81 10.18 -10.14
CA ILE A 13 12.92 9.24 -10.00
C ILE A 13 12.57 7.98 -10.77
N ILE A 14 13.39 7.65 -11.76
CA ILE A 14 13.25 6.42 -12.55
C ILE A 14 13.83 5.26 -11.73
N GLU A 15 13.00 4.28 -11.44
CA GLU A 15 13.42 3.03 -10.79
C GLU A 15 13.62 1.92 -11.82
N ASP A 16 14.68 1.13 -11.65
CA ASP A 16 14.89 -0.10 -12.40
C ASP A 16 14.07 -1.23 -11.77
N VAL A 17 12.77 -1.24 -12.07
CA VAL A 17 11.82 -2.25 -11.61
C VAL A 17 11.03 -2.82 -12.80
N PRO A 18 10.58 -4.09 -12.76
CA PRO A 18 9.87 -4.72 -13.87
C PRO A 18 8.59 -3.98 -14.30
N ASN A 19 7.95 -3.26 -13.36
CA ASN A 19 6.69 -2.58 -13.57
C ASN A 19 6.74 -1.19 -12.91
N PRO A 20 7.31 -0.18 -13.60
CA PRO A 20 7.43 1.16 -13.05
C PRO A 20 6.06 1.83 -12.94
N ILE A 21 5.94 2.72 -11.96
CA ILE A 21 4.73 3.52 -11.76
C ILE A 21 4.77 4.73 -12.69
N ILE A 22 3.77 4.85 -13.55
CA ILE A 22 3.66 5.92 -14.55
C ILE A 22 2.44 6.82 -14.35
N ASP A 23 1.47 6.38 -13.55
CA ASP A 23 0.24 7.11 -13.29
C ASP A 23 0.43 8.20 -12.22
N LEU A 24 -0.28 9.31 -12.40
CA LEU A 24 -0.31 10.41 -11.43
C LEU A 24 -0.97 10.00 -10.09
N ASN A 25 -1.96 9.11 -10.16
CA ASN A 25 -2.70 8.59 -9.02
C ASN A 25 -2.68 7.04 -9.03
N PRO A 26 -1.53 6.43 -8.69
CA PRO A 26 -1.38 4.99 -8.75
C PRO A 26 -2.02 4.31 -7.52
N CYS A 27 -2.44 3.06 -7.70
CA CYS A 27 -2.97 2.22 -6.65
C CYS A 27 -1.88 1.93 -5.61
N GLY A 28 -2.17 2.18 -4.34
CA GLY A 28 -1.24 1.91 -3.24
C GLY A 28 -0.89 0.43 -3.01
N TYR A 29 -1.54 -0.51 -3.70
CA TYR A 29 -1.27 -1.95 -3.58
C TYR A 29 -0.53 -2.54 -4.78
N CYS A 30 -0.90 -2.18 -6.01
CA CYS A 30 -0.31 -2.74 -7.22
C CYS A 30 0.56 -1.76 -8.02
N GLY A 31 0.47 -0.45 -7.75
CA GLY A 31 1.18 0.59 -8.49
C GLY A 31 0.58 0.95 -9.85
N GLY A 32 -0.45 0.24 -10.31
CA GLY A 32 -1.16 0.55 -11.55
C GLY A 32 -2.20 1.67 -11.39
N PRO A 33 -3.02 1.95 -12.42
CA PRO A 33 -4.02 3.01 -12.37
C PRO A 33 -5.04 2.80 -11.24
N SER A 34 -5.48 3.89 -10.58
CA SER A 34 -6.56 3.84 -9.57
C SER A 34 -7.95 3.82 -10.20
N THR A 35 -8.21 2.86 -11.08
CA THR A 35 -9.50 2.66 -11.76
C THR A 35 -10.01 1.23 -11.59
N GLY A 36 -11.30 1.00 -11.81
CA GLY A 36 -11.91 -0.33 -11.69
C GLY A 36 -11.74 -0.91 -10.28
N ASP A 37 -11.17 -2.11 -10.17
CA ASP A 37 -10.91 -2.75 -8.88
C ASP A 37 -9.95 -1.97 -7.97
N CYS A 38 -9.12 -1.11 -8.55
CA CYS A 38 -8.17 -0.28 -7.83
C CYS A 38 -8.72 1.08 -7.41
N GLU A 39 -9.96 1.41 -7.81
CA GLU A 39 -10.61 2.67 -7.46
C GLU A 39 -11.03 2.69 -5.97
N PRO A 40 -10.56 3.66 -5.18
CA PRO A 40 -10.95 3.79 -3.79
C PRO A 40 -12.39 4.31 -3.67
N THR A 41 -13.24 3.55 -2.99
CA THR A 41 -14.58 4.00 -2.59
C THR A 41 -14.55 4.51 -1.15
N ILE A 42 -14.87 5.79 -0.96
CA ILE A 42 -15.03 6.38 0.36
C ILE A 42 -16.51 6.40 0.72
N LYS A 43 -16.87 5.84 1.88
CA LYS A 43 -18.23 5.86 2.42
C LYS A 43 -18.22 6.49 3.80
N GLU A 44 -19.13 7.42 4.03
CA GLU A 44 -19.41 7.95 5.35
C GLU A 44 -20.29 6.96 6.12
N MET A 45 -19.88 6.61 7.33
CA MET A 45 -20.61 5.76 8.25
C MET A 45 -20.85 6.51 9.56
N ALA A 46 -21.79 6.05 10.38
CA ALA A 46 -22.07 6.66 11.68
C ALA A 46 -20.85 6.76 12.63
N LYS A 47 -19.79 5.96 12.39
CA LYS A 47 -18.53 5.95 13.16
C LYS A 47 -17.36 6.64 12.44
N GLY A 48 -17.60 7.30 11.31
CA GLY A 48 -16.58 8.00 10.52
C GLY A 48 -16.48 7.51 9.08
N LEU A 49 -15.40 7.90 8.40
CA LEU A 49 -15.14 7.57 7.00
C LEU A 49 -14.51 6.18 6.87
N THR A 50 -15.02 5.38 5.94
CA THR A 50 -14.43 4.10 5.55
C THR A 50 -13.97 4.17 4.10
N CYS A 51 -12.72 3.81 3.85
CA CYS A 51 -12.17 3.68 2.49
C CYS A 51 -12.03 2.20 2.13
N THR A 52 -12.60 1.80 1.00
CA THR A 52 -12.53 0.44 0.47
C THR A 52 -11.85 0.45 -0.90
N ILE A 53 -10.85 -0.41 -1.07
CA ILE A 53 -10.18 -0.69 -2.34
C ILE A 53 -10.28 -2.21 -2.58
N ASN A 54 -10.55 -2.63 -3.82
CA ASN A 54 -10.76 -4.02 -4.22
C ASN A 54 -9.58 -4.62 -5.01
N CYS A 55 -8.43 -3.94 -5.01
CA CYS A 55 -7.24 -4.36 -5.74
C CYS A 55 -6.92 -5.85 -5.48
N PRO A 56 -6.68 -6.68 -6.50
CA PRO A 56 -6.31 -8.09 -6.33
C PRO A 56 -5.01 -8.31 -5.54
N ARG A 57 -4.15 -7.28 -5.47
CA ARG A 57 -2.92 -7.28 -4.68
C ARG A 57 -3.09 -6.64 -3.30
N LYS A 58 -4.33 -6.39 -2.87
CA LYS A 58 -4.62 -5.87 -1.54
C LYS A 58 -4.19 -6.89 -0.48
N GLU A 59 -3.33 -6.44 0.42
CA GLU A 59 -2.92 -7.21 1.59
C GLU A 59 -3.45 -6.51 2.84
N THR A 60 -4.00 -7.31 3.76
CA THR A 60 -4.43 -6.80 5.06
C THR A 60 -3.20 -6.60 5.93
N LEU A 61 -2.85 -5.34 6.16
CA LEU A 61 -1.77 -4.99 7.07
C LEU A 61 -2.22 -5.18 8.51
N GLN A 62 -1.71 -6.22 9.17
CA GLN A 62 -2.05 -6.56 10.55
C GLN A 62 -1.19 -5.75 11.52
N TYR A 63 -1.37 -4.43 11.58
CA TYR A 63 -0.61 -3.59 12.52
C TYR A 63 -0.82 -3.99 13.98
N GLY A 64 -1.99 -4.55 14.30
CA GLY A 64 -2.30 -5.06 15.64
C GLY A 64 -1.50 -6.29 16.07
N THR A 65 -0.86 -7.03 15.15
CA THR A 65 0.09 -8.08 15.54
C THR A 65 1.47 -7.52 15.82
N ALA A 66 1.85 -6.42 15.16
CA ALA A 66 3.11 -5.72 15.44
C ALA A 66 3.17 -5.07 16.84
N THR A 67 2.03 -4.83 17.47
CA THR A 67 1.99 -4.32 18.85
C THR A 67 2.28 -5.40 19.91
N LYS A 68 2.28 -6.69 19.54
CA LYS A 68 2.53 -7.83 20.45
C LYS A 68 4.01 -8.19 20.64
N GLY A 69 4.93 -7.24 20.44
CA GLY A 69 6.35 -7.45 20.73
C GLY A 69 6.61 -7.59 22.23
N SER A 70 7.59 -8.41 22.63
CA SER A 70 8.02 -8.55 24.03
C SER A 70 9.38 -7.88 24.25
N ASN A 71 9.78 -7.68 25.51
CA ASN A 71 11.13 -7.20 25.82
C ASN A 71 12.24 -8.19 25.38
N THR A 72 11.90 -9.47 25.20
CA THR A 72 12.81 -10.52 24.71
C THR A 72 12.78 -10.70 23.19
N ASN A 73 11.77 -10.14 22.51
CA ASN A 73 11.63 -10.13 21.05
C ASN A 73 11.09 -8.75 20.63
N PRO A 74 11.98 -7.73 20.52
CA PRO A 74 11.58 -6.34 20.29
C PRO A 74 11.09 -6.06 18.87
N CYS A 75 11.13 -7.05 17.97
CA CYS A 75 10.74 -6.88 16.58
C CYS A 75 9.23 -6.62 16.45
N ARG A 76 8.88 -5.34 16.33
CA ARG A 76 7.53 -4.83 16.03
C ARG A 76 7.31 -4.54 14.54
N ASN A 77 8.24 -4.97 13.68
CA ASN A 77 8.16 -4.71 12.25
C ASN A 77 7.19 -5.70 11.60
N VAL A 78 6.19 -5.20 10.87
CA VAL A 78 5.41 -6.04 9.95
C VAL A 78 6.18 -6.10 8.64
N PRO A 79 6.73 -7.25 8.22
CA PRO A 79 7.34 -7.37 6.91
C PRO A 79 6.26 -7.17 5.85
N VAL A 80 6.50 -6.24 4.92
CA VAL A 80 5.61 -6.00 3.78
C VAL A 80 6.41 -6.26 2.51
N ILE A 81 6.10 -7.37 1.85
CA ILE A 81 6.74 -7.75 0.60
C ILE A 81 6.19 -6.85 -0.50
N CYS A 82 7.08 -6.15 -1.20
CA CYS A 82 6.69 -5.41 -2.39
C CYS A 82 6.87 -6.33 -3.59
N ARG A 83 5.82 -6.50 -4.40
CA ARG A 83 5.86 -7.36 -5.59
C ARG A 83 6.38 -6.65 -6.84
N LEU A 84 6.80 -5.39 -6.70
CA LEU A 84 7.51 -4.65 -7.75
C LEU A 84 9.04 -4.82 -7.65
N CYS A 85 9.53 -5.37 -6.54
CA CYS A 85 10.95 -5.66 -6.26
C CYS A 85 11.17 -7.16 -6.22
#